data_AF-A0A7X4ACA7-F1
#
_entry.id   AF-A0A7X4ACA7-F1
#
_cell.length_a   1.000
_cell.length_b   1.000
_cell.length_c   1.000
_cell.angle_alpha   90.00
_cell.angle_beta   90.00
_cell.angle_gamma   90.00
#
_symmetry.space_group_name_H-M   'P 1'
#
loop_
_entity.id
_entity.type
_entity.pdbx_description
1 polymer ?
#
loop_
_entity_poly.entity_id
_entity_poly.type
_entity_poly.pdbx_seq_one_letter_code
_entity_poly.pdbx_strand_id
1 'polypeptide(L)'
;MVNILIGWSGPTSRQLAEILREWLPTVLPYVRPWLSSEDIQKGQPWDPELTKLLEETSYSIVCVTTPRVATAPWVNFEAGAVSKFVERGRVSPLLMPWVSPSDLSSLPLGRFQCTEFTKTEVGRLLRSINAAARFDISVEGIERNLSNTWRQLKEDVGELDFSEDPRMQTDDGEDYDEEEDSDIGWPLEELEEEILGIVARFAPFEEWNRPSLSSVCDQTHDDPNRVQHHLDRLVKGNFLSEHWNTEEPTSYSITPSGREYLVDQDLL
;
A
#
# COMPACT_ATOMS: atom_id res chain seq x y z
N MET A 1 20.66 -23.53 5.06
CA MET A 1 19.92 -22.30 5.39
C MET A 1 19.03 -21.95 4.21
N VAL A 2 17.91 -21.25 4.45
CA VAL A 2 16.97 -20.83 3.40
C VAL A 2 17.02 -19.33 3.26
N ASN A 3 17.23 -18.85 2.03
CA ASN A 3 17.19 -17.43 1.73
C ASN A 3 15.73 -16.97 1.70
N ILE A 4 15.46 -15.84 2.35
CA ILE A 4 14.15 -15.16 2.32
C ILE A 4 14.41 -13.76 1.82
N LEU A 5 13.79 -13.40 0.71
CA LEU A 5 13.81 -12.04 0.22
C LEU A 5 12.82 -11.21 1.03
N ILE A 6 13.22 -10.02 1.46
CA ILE A 6 12.35 -9.04 2.08
C ILE A 6 12.32 -7.82 1.18
N GLY A 7 11.19 -7.64 0.50
CA GLY A 7 10.90 -6.47 -0.31
C GLY A 7 10.46 -5.29 0.56
N TRP A 8 11.01 -4.11 0.32
CA TRP A 8 10.63 -2.84 0.96
C TRP A 8 10.73 -1.64 0.02
N SER A 9 9.78 -0.69 0.06
CA SER A 9 9.91 0.58 -0.67
C SER A 9 9.70 1.78 0.24
N GLY A 10 10.60 2.73 0.17
CA GLY A 10 10.61 3.91 1.03
C GLY A 10 11.09 3.62 2.45
N PRO A 11 11.34 4.67 3.25
CA PRO A 11 12.09 4.57 4.50
C PRO A 11 11.41 3.71 5.57
N THR A 12 10.10 3.89 5.81
CA THR A 12 9.36 3.12 6.81
C THR A 12 9.31 1.63 6.46
N SER A 13 9.07 1.31 5.20
CA SER A 13 9.07 -0.09 4.72
C SER A 13 10.46 -0.71 4.88
N ARG A 14 11.52 0.06 4.65
CA ARG A 14 12.92 -0.36 4.86
C ARG A 14 13.19 -0.68 6.31
N GLN A 15 12.79 0.19 7.23
CA GLN A 15 12.96 -0.03 8.67
C GLN A 15 12.22 -1.32 9.10
N LEU A 16 10.99 -1.53 8.63
CA LEU A 16 10.25 -2.77 8.87
C LEU A 16 11.01 -4.00 8.33
N ALA A 17 11.58 -3.89 7.15
CA ALA A 17 12.36 -4.97 6.55
C ALA A 17 13.65 -5.26 7.33
N GLU A 18 14.33 -4.24 7.84
CA GLU A 18 15.50 -4.37 8.71
C GLU A 18 15.15 -5.07 10.04
N ILE A 19 14.02 -4.69 10.68
CA ILE A 19 13.50 -5.38 11.87
C ILE A 19 13.24 -6.85 11.58
N LEU A 20 12.55 -7.16 10.47
CA LEU A 20 12.26 -8.55 10.09
C LEU A 20 13.54 -9.34 9.79
N ARG A 21 14.55 -8.71 9.19
CA ARG A 21 15.85 -9.34 8.90
C ARG A 21 16.53 -9.80 10.18
N GLU A 22 16.45 -9.01 11.24
CA GLU A 22 17.05 -9.34 12.54
C GLU A 22 16.19 -10.31 13.35
N TRP A 23 14.87 -10.15 13.29
CA TRP A 23 13.92 -10.94 14.06
C TRP A 23 13.69 -12.35 13.51
N LEU A 24 13.58 -12.54 12.19
CA LEU A 24 13.24 -13.84 11.59
C LEU A 24 14.18 -14.98 12.02
N PRO A 25 15.52 -14.82 12.07
CA PRO A 25 16.43 -15.86 12.54
C PRO A 25 16.22 -16.24 14.02
N THR A 26 15.67 -15.35 14.84
CA THR A 26 15.35 -15.67 16.26
C THR A 26 14.20 -16.66 16.38
N VAL A 27 13.27 -16.65 15.41
CA VAL A 27 12.10 -17.54 15.39
C VAL A 27 12.34 -18.77 14.53
N LEU A 28 13.03 -18.61 13.39
CA LEU A 28 13.40 -19.66 12.46
C LEU A 28 14.93 -19.63 12.22
N PRO A 29 15.75 -20.26 13.08
CA PRO A 29 17.21 -20.17 13.05
C PRO A 29 17.92 -20.63 11.77
N TYR A 30 17.24 -21.38 10.90
CA TYR A 30 17.80 -21.85 9.63
C TYR A 30 17.58 -20.85 8.48
N VAL A 31 16.91 -19.73 8.75
CA VAL A 31 16.54 -18.72 7.75
C VAL A 31 17.63 -17.66 7.64
N ARG A 32 17.92 -17.25 6.40
CA ARG A 32 18.82 -16.16 6.06
C ARG A 32 18.05 -15.08 5.32
N PRO A 33 17.55 -14.04 6.01
CA PRO A 33 16.84 -12.97 5.35
C PRO A 33 17.80 -12.06 4.57
N TRP A 34 17.33 -11.55 3.44
CA TRP A 34 18.06 -10.63 2.57
C TRP A 34 17.12 -9.52 2.11
N LEU A 35 17.59 -8.28 2.16
CA LEU A 35 16.77 -7.11 1.80
C LEU A 35 16.91 -6.81 0.32
N SER A 36 15.80 -6.55 -0.36
CA SER A 36 15.79 -6.03 -1.74
C SER A 36 16.62 -4.77 -1.91
N SER A 37 17.09 -4.50 -3.13
CA SER A 37 17.71 -3.22 -3.51
C SER A 37 16.70 -2.35 -4.26
N GLU A 38 16.56 -1.07 -3.89
CA GLU A 38 15.71 -0.11 -4.62
C GLU A 38 16.35 0.35 -5.95
N ASP A 39 17.67 0.28 -6.09
CA ASP A 39 18.41 0.84 -7.22
C ASP A 39 18.43 -0.10 -8.44
N ILE A 40 17.44 0.05 -9.32
CA ILE A 40 17.49 -0.51 -10.68
C ILE A 40 17.56 0.65 -11.67
N GLN A 41 18.78 1.01 -12.08
CA GLN A 41 18.97 1.98 -13.15
C GLN A 41 18.57 1.40 -14.51
N LYS A 42 17.86 2.20 -15.32
CA LYS A 42 17.46 1.82 -16.68
C LYS A 42 18.69 1.38 -17.49
N GLY A 43 18.65 0.16 -18.03
CA GLY A 43 19.68 -0.36 -18.92
C GLY A 43 20.88 -1.02 -18.22
N GLN A 44 20.93 -1.03 -16.89
CA GLN A 44 21.90 -1.87 -16.20
C GLN A 44 21.40 -3.32 -16.11
N PRO A 45 22.26 -4.32 -16.40
CA PRO A 45 21.95 -5.69 -16.04
C PRO A 45 21.72 -5.73 -14.53
N TRP A 46 20.68 -6.48 -14.13
CA TRP A 46 20.40 -6.73 -12.72
C TRP A 46 21.67 -7.21 -12.04
N ASP A 47 21.85 -6.80 -10.77
CA ASP A 47 22.96 -7.32 -9.98
C ASP A 47 22.96 -8.85 -10.13
N PRO A 48 24.02 -9.44 -10.73
CA PRO A 48 24.07 -10.88 -10.97
C PRO A 48 23.89 -11.68 -9.68
N GLU A 49 24.24 -11.09 -8.53
CA GLU A 49 23.99 -11.66 -7.21
C GLU A 49 22.50 -11.66 -6.85
N LEU A 50 21.74 -10.60 -7.17
CA LEU A 50 20.30 -10.52 -6.97
C LEU A 50 19.54 -11.51 -7.88
N THR A 51 19.91 -11.62 -9.16
CA THR A 51 19.29 -12.60 -10.06
C THR A 51 19.52 -14.02 -9.55
N LYS A 52 20.75 -14.36 -9.17
CA LYS A 52 21.08 -15.66 -8.59
C LYS A 52 20.35 -15.90 -7.27
N LEU A 53 20.23 -14.88 -6.43
CA LEU A 53 19.49 -14.96 -5.18
C LEU A 53 18.00 -15.21 -5.44
N LEU A 54 17.39 -14.55 -6.42
CA LEU A 54 15.98 -14.75 -6.80
C LEU A 54 15.74 -16.17 -7.33
N GLU A 55 16.69 -16.73 -8.09
CA GLU A 55 16.65 -18.14 -8.54
C GLU A 55 16.76 -19.14 -7.37
N GLU A 56 17.55 -18.80 -6.35
CA GLU A 56 17.78 -19.64 -5.18
C GLU A 56 16.75 -19.42 -4.05
N THR A 57 15.92 -18.38 -4.13
CA THR A 57 14.99 -17.98 -3.07
C THR A 57 13.60 -18.56 -3.28
N SER A 58 13.16 -19.39 -2.32
CA SER A 58 11.84 -20.04 -2.40
C SER A 58 10.70 -19.22 -1.76
N TYR A 59 11.01 -18.13 -1.07
CA TYR A 59 10.04 -17.33 -0.34
C TYR A 59 10.42 -15.84 -0.30
N SER A 60 9.44 -14.97 -0.51
CA SER A 60 9.57 -13.51 -0.36
C SER A 60 8.49 -12.97 0.56
N ILE A 61 8.87 -12.00 1.39
CA ILE A 61 7.99 -11.18 2.22
C ILE A 61 8.04 -9.77 1.65
N VAL A 62 6.89 -9.14 1.40
CA VAL A 62 6.85 -7.73 1.00
C VAL A 62 6.30 -6.89 2.13
N CYS A 63 7.06 -5.90 2.58
CA CYS A 63 6.69 -4.99 3.66
C CYS A 63 5.75 -3.90 3.14
N VAL A 64 4.44 -4.06 3.33
CA VAL A 64 3.43 -3.11 2.87
C VAL A 64 3.05 -2.18 4.03
N THR A 65 3.80 -1.08 4.16
CA THR A 65 3.54 -0.03 5.15
C THR A 65 2.49 0.96 4.67
N THR A 66 2.35 1.14 3.34
CA THR A 66 1.26 1.90 2.72
C THR A 66 0.80 1.20 1.42
N PRO A 67 -0.41 1.46 0.91
CA PRO A 67 -0.85 0.93 -0.38
C PRO A 67 0.10 1.31 -1.53
N ARG A 68 0.71 2.51 -1.47
CA ARG A 68 1.68 3.01 -2.45
C ARG A 68 2.92 2.12 -2.55
N VAL A 69 3.38 1.52 -1.45
CA VAL A 69 4.53 0.60 -1.50
C VAL A 69 4.27 -0.55 -2.48
N ALA A 70 3.04 -1.04 -2.56
CA ALA A 70 2.70 -2.13 -3.48
C ALA A 70 2.62 -1.71 -4.97
N THR A 71 2.68 -0.41 -5.27
CA THR A 71 2.74 0.08 -6.66
C THR A 71 4.17 0.23 -7.16
N ALA A 72 5.17 0.17 -6.27
CA ALA A 72 6.57 0.34 -6.64
C ALA A 72 6.98 -0.68 -7.72
N PRO A 73 7.54 -0.23 -8.86
CA PRO A 73 7.86 -1.11 -9.99
C PRO A 73 8.79 -2.27 -9.61
N TRP A 74 9.74 -2.01 -8.70
CA TRP A 74 10.69 -3.01 -8.26
C TRP A 74 10.02 -4.08 -7.37
N VAL A 75 9.06 -3.72 -6.48
CA VAL A 75 8.25 -4.70 -5.70
C VAL A 75 7.50 -5.65 -6.62
N ASN A 76 6.85 -5.08 -7.63
CA ASN A 76 6.04 -5.84 -8.58
C ASN A 76 6.91 -6.74 -9.45
N PHE A 77 8.11 -6.27 -9.82
CA PHE A 77 9.08 -7.08 -10.51
C PHE A 77 9.55 -8.23 -9.62
N GLU A 78 9.97 -8.00 -8.38
CA GLU A 78 10.47 -9.05 -7.49
C GLU A 78 9.42 -10.11 -7.19
N ALA A 79 8.20 -9.69 -6.90
CA ALA A 79 7.07 -10.59 -6.74
C ALA A 79 6.84 -11.43 -8.02
N GLY A 80 7.00 -10.80 -9.19
CA GLY A 80 6.95 -11.49 -10.48
C GLY A 80 8.12 -12.44 -10.72
N ALA A 81 9.34 -12.04 -10.37
CA ALA A 81 10.57 -12.80 -10.55
C ALA A 81 10.58 -14.04 -9.64
N VAL A 82 10.32 -13.87 -8.34
CA VAL A 82 10.19 -14.99 -7.39
C VAL A 82 9.10 -15.96 -7.84
N SER A 83 7.96 -15.44 -8.32
CA SER A 83 6.85 -16.29 -8.80
C SER A 83 7.14 -16.98 -10.14
N LYS A 84 8.05 -16.44 -10.97
CA LYS A 84 8.34 -16.94 -12.33
C LYS A 84 9.58 -17.83 -12.38
N PHE A 85 10.64 -17.52 -11.65
CA PHE A 85 11.90 -18.26 -11.66
C PHE A 85 11.83 -19.52 -10.79
N VAL A 86 10.93 -19.55 -9.82
CA VAL A 86 10.71 -20.70 -8.97
C VAL A 86 9.30 -21.21 -9.22
N GLU A 87 9.14 -22.39 -9.81
CA GLU A 87 7.83 -23.08 -9.97
C GLU A 87 7.06 -23.23 -8.64
N ARG A 88 7.71 -22.95 -7.50
CA ARG A 88 7.20 -23.00 -6.13
C ARG A 88 7.45 -21.71 -5.32
N GLY A 89 7.84 -20.60 -5.96
CA GLY A 89 8.13 -19.35 -5.29
C GLY A 89 6.90 -18.80 -4.58
N ARG A 90 7.03 -18.51 -3.29
CA ARG A 90 5.94 -17.97 -2.48
C ARG A 90 6.19 -16.50 -2.18
N VAL A 91 5.15 -15.68 -2.29
CA VAL A 91 5.20 -14.27 -1.92
C VAL A 91 4.11 -14.03 -0.86
N SER A 92 4.46 -13.32 0.21
CA SER A 92 3.52 -12.93 1.26
C SER A 92 3.64 -11.43 1.53
N PRO A 93 2.65 -10.63 1.09
CA PRO A 93 2.52 -9.24 1.52
C PRO A 93 2.26 -9.20 3.03
N LEU A 94 3.09 -8.49 3.78
CA LEU A 94 2.89 -8.21 5.20
C LEU A 94 2.30 -6.81 5.34
N LEU A 95 1.05 -6.73 5.81
CA LEU A 95 0.28 -5.50 5.88
C LEU A 95 0.36 -4.90 7.28
N MET A 96 0.69 -3.61 7.35
CA MET A 96 0.54 -2.85 8.58
C MET A 96 -0.94 -2.63 8.92
N PRO A 97 -1.32 -2.41 10.19
CA PRO A 97 -2.72 -2.42 10.65
C PRO A 97 -3.69 -1.48 9.93
N TRP A 98 -3.19 -0.42 9.29
CA TRP A 98 -3.97 0.56 8.54
C TRP A 98 -3.99 0.32 7.03
N VAL A 99 -3.43 -0.80 6.54
CA VAL A 99 -3.49 -1.21 5.14
C VAL A 99 -4.43 -2.41 5.04
N SER A 100 -5.48 -2.28 4.24
CA SER A 100 -6.44 -3.35 4.01
C SER A 100 -5.98 -4.25 2.84
N PRO A 101 -6.26 -5.57 2.88
CA PRO A 101 -6.07 -6.43 1.72
C PRO A 101 -6.79 -5.92 0.46
N SER A 102 -7.92 -5.22 0.63
CA SER A 102 -8.67 -4.62 -0.49
C SER A 102 -7.81 -3.65 -1.30
N ASP A 103 -6.92 -2.91 -0.64
CA ASP A 103 -6.07 -1.87 -1.24
C ASP A 103 -5.05 -2.44 -2.24
N LEU A 104 -4.84 -3.77 -2.19
CA LEU A 104 -3.94 -4.49 -3.07
C LEU A 104 -4.65 -5.21 -4.21
N SER A 105 -5.98 -5.31 -4.19
CA SER A 105 -6.78 -6.19 -5.08
C SER A 105 -6.57 -5.90 -6.57
N SER A 106 -6.39 -4.62 -6.93
CA SER A 106 -6.13 -4.17 -8.29
C SER A 106 -4.65 -4.19 -8.68
N LEU A 107 -3.76 -4.45 -7.73
CA LEU A 107 -2.31 -4.44 -7.92
C LEU A 107 -1.78 -5.85 -8.21
N PRO A 108 -0.60 -5.98 -8.84
CA PRO A 108 0.01 -7.29 -9.06
C PRO A 108 0.19 -8.10 -7.78
N LEU A 109 0.31 -7.45 -6.61
CA LEU A 109 0.40 -8.11 -5.31
C LEU A 109 -0.93 -8.68 -4.81
N GLY A 110 -2.08 -8.18 -5.27
CA GLY A 110 -3.41 -8.66 -4.87
C GLY A 110 -3.70 -10.12 -5.21
N ARG A 111 -2.88 -10.73 -6.09
CA ARG A 111 -2.95 -12.17 -6.40
C ARG A 111 -2.42 -13.06 -5.27
N PHE A 112 -1.71 -12.49 -4.29
CA PHE A 112 -1.10 -13.24 -3.18
C PHE A 112 -1.90 -13.07 -1.90
N GLN A 113 -1.92 -14.12 -1.09
CA GLN A 113 -2.55 -14.06 0.23
C GLN A 113 -1.75 -13.12 1.15
N CYS A 114 -2.42 -12.08 1.63
CA CYS A 114 -1.86 -11.11 2.56
C CYS A 114 -1.70 -11.70 3.97
N THR A 115 -0.72 -11.18 4.70
CA THR A 115 -0.46 -11.44 6.11
C THR A 115 -0.68 -10.13 6.85
N GLU A 116 -1.75 -10.02 7.62
CA GLU A 116 -1.93 -8.85 8.50
C GLU A 116 -0.90 -8.90 9.65
N PHE A 117 -0.45 -7.75 10.16
CA PHE A 117 0.49 -7.69 11.28
C PHE A 117 -0.17 -8.04 12.62
N THR A 118 -0.65 -9.27 12.75
CA THR A 118 -1.21 -9.85 13.97
C THR A 118 -0.45 -11.13 14.32
N LYS A 119 -0.39 -11.49 15.61
CA LYS A 119 0.33 -12.69 16.07
C LYS A 119 -0.15 -13.95 15.35
N THR A 120 -1.45 -14.02 15.09
CA THR A 120 -2.09 -15.16 14.41
C THR A 120 -1.64 -15.27 12.97
N GLU A 121 -1.73 -14.18 12.20
CA GLU A 121 -1.34 -14.16 10.78
C GLU A 121 0.17 -14.33 10.61
N VAL A 122 0.99 -13.65 11.42
CA VAL A 122 2.44 -13.84 11.43
C VAL A 122 2.81 -15.28 11.77
N GLY A 123 2.08 -15.93 12.68
CA GLY A 123 2.24 -17.37 12.94
C GLY A 123 1.93 -18.26 11.72
N ARG A 124 0.93 -17.89 10.90
CA ARG A 124 0.63 -18.58 9.64
C ARG A 124 1.73 -18.36 8.61
N LEU A 125 2.25 -17.13 8.49
CA LEU A 125 3.40 -16.81 7.65
C LEU A 125 4.61 -17.68 8.00
N LEU A 126 4.98 -17.76 9.28
CA LEU A 126 6.13 -18.56 9.73
C LEU A 126 5.97 -20.05 9.42
N ARG A 127 4.77 -20.61 9.59
CA ARG A 127 4.48 -22.00 9.18
C ARG A 127 4.58 -22.21 7.68
N SER A 128 4.13 -21.23 6.89
CA SER A 128 4.28 -21.28 5.42
C SER A 128 5.74 -21.25 4.99
N ILE A 129 6.57 -20.41 5.63
CA ILE A 129 8.01 -20.37 5.42
C ILE A 129 8.64 -21.72 5.78
N ASN A 130 8.32 -22.27 6.95
CA ASN A 130 8.85 -23.57 7.40
C ASN A 130 8.50 -24.72 6.44
N ALA A 131 7.26 -24.74 5.94
CA ALA A 131 6.81 -25.72 4.96
C ALA A 131 7.53 -25.57 3.60
N ALA A 132 7.76 -24.34 3.14
CA ALA A 132 8.47 -24.07 1.88
C ALA A 132 9.95 -24.45 1.98
N ALA A 133 10.54 -24.22 3.15
CA ALA A 133 11.94 -24.47 3.45
C ALA A 133 12.26 -25.98 3.52
N ARG A 134 11.25 -26.85 3.73
CA ARG A 134 11.42 -28.29 4.01
C ARG A 134 12.27 -28.57 5.25
N PHE A 135 12.30 -27.63 6.19
CA PHE A 135 12.94 -27.79 7.49
C PHE A 135 11.89 -28.13 8.55
N ASP A 136 12.32 -28.79 9.62
CA ASP A 136 11.45 -29.52 10.53
C ASP A 136 11.51 -28.94 11.96
N ILE A 137 11.48 -27.61 12.09
CA ILE A 137 11.08 -27.05 13.38
C ILE A 137 9.61 -27.41 13.57
N SER A 138 9.30 -28.05 14.70
CA SER A 138 7.93 -28.44 15.02
C SER A 138 7.04 -27.20 15.13
N VAL A 139 5.75 -27.36 14.84
CA VAL A 139 4.78 -26.26 14.94
C VAL A 139 4.80 -25.64 16.34
N GLU A 140 4.93 -26.46 17.38
CA GLU A 140 5.04 -26.02 18.78
C GLU A 140 6.33 -25.24 19.02
N GLY A 141 7.42 -25.60 18.35
CA GLY A 141 8.68 -24.86 18.38
C GLY A 141 8.52 -23.46 17.80
N ILE A 142 7.85 -23.33 16.64
CA ILE A 142 7.54 -22.03 16.03
C ILE A 142 6.65 -21.20 16.96
N GLU A 143 5.59 -21.79 17.49
CA GLU A 143 4.63 -21.09 18.37
C GLU A 143 5.27 -20.62 19.68
N ARG A 144 6.15 -21.44 20.26
CA ARG A 144 6.93 -21.07 21.44
C ARG A 144 7.88 -19.92 21.14
N ASN A 145 8.65 -20.02 20.05
CA ASN A 145 9.60 -18.98 19.66
C ASN A 145 8.87 -17.66 19.38
N LEU A 146 7.82 -17.70 18.56
CA LEU A 146 6.95 -16.55 18.29
C LEU A 146 6.39 -15.97 19.58
N SER A 147 5.89 -16.79 20.51
CA SER A 147 5.32 -16.29 21.75
C SER A 147 6.34 -15.56 22.63
N ASN A 148 7.59 -16.01 22.63
CA ASN A 148 8.66 -15.40 23.40
C ASN A 148 9.15 -14.09 22.79
N THR A 149 9.17 -13.98 21.46
CA THR A 149 9.74 -12.82 20.75
C THR A 149 8.69 -11.84 20.23
N TRP A 150 7.39 -12.19 20.28
CA TRP A 150 6.31 -11.35 19.75
C TRP A 150 6.24 -9.97 20.39
N ARG A 151 6.45 -9.89 21.71
CA ARG A 151 6.43 -8.60 22.41
C ARG A 151 7.50 -7.66 21.87
N GLN A 152 8.72 -8.16 21.73
CA GLN A 152 9.84 -7.39 21.18
C GLN A 152 9.54 -6.94 19.75
N LEU A 153 9.12 -7.86 18.86
CA LEU A 153 8.77 -7.50 17.48
C LEU A 153 7.70 -6.40 17.43
N LYS A 154 6.69 -6.48 18.29
CA LYS A 154 5.62 -5.48 18.32
C LYS A 154 6.11 -4.12 18.83
N GLU A 155 7.03 -4.12 19.79
CA GLU A 155 7.68 -2.90 20.30
C GLU A 155 8.55 -2.29 19.19
N ASP A 156 9.43 -3.07 18.56
CA ASP A 156 10.30 -2.62 17.45
C ASP A 156 9.48 -2.04 16.29
N VAL A 157 8.41 -2.74 15.89
CA VAL A 157 7.51 -2.27 14.81
C VAL A 157 6.66 -1.07 15.24
N GLY A 158 6.44 -0.89 16.55
CA GLY A 158 5.75 0.28 17.10
C GLY A 158 6.62 1.54 17.15
N GLU A 159 7.94 1.39 17.07
CA GLU A 159 8.93 2.49 17.01
C GLU A 159 9.24 2.92 15.57
N LEU A 160 8.62 2.29 14.57
CA LEU A 160 8.79 2.68 13.17
C LEU A 160 8.49 4.15 12.98
N ASP A 161 9.37 4.83 12.25
CA ASP A 161 9.18 6.22 11.92
C ASP A 161 8.25 6.34 10.70
N PHE A 162 7.11 6.99 10.93
CA PHE A 162 6.11 7.32 9.93
C PHE A 162 6.16 8.80 9.52
N SER A 163 7.19 9.56 9.92
CA SER A 163 7.37 10.99 9.60
C SER A 163 7.38 11.29 8.09
N GLU A 164 7.76 10.33 7.26
CA GLU A 164 7.69 10.41 5.80
C GLU A 164 6.48 9.67 5.18
N ASP A 165 5.57 9.13 6.00
CA ASP A 165 4.24 8.74 5.53
C ASP A 165 3.43 10.03 5.34
N PRO A 166 2.96 10.36 4.12
CA PRO A 166 2.22 11.60 3.84
C PRO A 166 0.94 11.79 4.68
N ARG A 167 0.58 10.80 5.51
CA ARG A 167 -0.57 10.81 6.42
C ARG A 167 -0.22 11.22 7.86
N MET A 168 1.06 11.40 8.21
CA MET A 168 1.51 11.68 9.59
C MET A 168 2.45 12.88 9.76
N GLN A 169 2.68 13.69 8.72
CA GLN A 169 3.28 15.01 8.93
C GLN A 169 2.29 15.91 9.67
N THR A 170 2.44 15.99 10.99
CA THR A 170 2.06 17.20 11.73
C THR A 170 3.08 18.26 11.37
N ASP A 171 2.61 19.27 10.65
CA ASP A 171 3.33 20.47 10.25
C ASP A 171 3.92 21.17 11.48
N ASP A 172 5.21 20.95 11.75
CA ASP A 172 6.02 21.72 12.69
C ASP A 172 7.44 21.88 12.11
N GLY A 173 7.60 22.93 11.28
CA GLY A 173 8.77 23.82 11.36
C GLY A 173 9.98 23.56 10.44
N GLU A 174 10.06 24.43 9.43
CA GLU A 174 11.27 25.08 8.85
C GLU A 174 11.90 24.53 7.55
N ASP A 175 11.53 25.25 6.46
CA ASP A 175 12.33 25.78 5.35
C ASP A 175 13.29 24.85 4.58
N TYR A 176 12.81 24.36 3.42
CA TYR A 176 13.52 24.48 2.14
C TYR A 176 12.52 24.66 0.99
N ASP A 177 12.63 25.79 0.29
CA ASP A 177 11.93 26.08 -0.96
C ASP A 177 12.26 25.04 -2.05
N GLU A 178 11.26 24.36 -2.62
CA GLU A 178 11.19 24.00 -4.05
C GLU A 178 9.81 23.38 -4.42
N GLU A 179 8.98 24.25 -5.01
CA GLU A 179 7.88 24.04 -5.98
C GLU A 179 6.58 23.31 -5.56
N GLU A 180 5.58 24.16 -5.28
CA GLU A 180 4.12 23.97 -5.18
C GLU A 180 3.53 22.86 -6.07
N ASP A 181 2.95 21.79 -5.48
CA ASP A 181 1.79 21.11 -6.08
C ASP A 181 1.01 20.13 -5.17
N SER A 182 0.46 20.55 -4.01
CA SER A 182 -0.61 19.75 -3.36
C SER A 182 -1.63 20.46 -2.47
N ASP A 183 -1.65 21.79 -2.40
CA ASP A 183 -2.79 22.49 -1.82
C ASP A 183 -3.83 22.78 -2.90
N ILE A 184 -4.99 22.13 -2.84
CA ILE A 184 -6.19 22.86 -3.25
C ILE A 184 -6.34 23.95 -2.21
N GLY A 185 -5.92 25.17 -2.56
CA GLY A 185 -6.04 26.32 -1.68
C GLY A 185 -7.46 26.37 -1.11
N TRP A 186 -7.56 26.30 0.21
CA TRP A 186 -8.81 26.57 0.91
C TRP A 186 -9.06 28.08 0.87
N PRO A 187 -10.28 28.53 0.51
CA PRO A 187 -11.51 27.77 0.28
C PRO A 187 -11.66 27.20 -1.15
N LEU A 188 -12.48 26.16 -1.31
CA LEU A 188 -12.86 25.63 -2.62
C LEU A 188 -13.48 26.71 -3.51
N GLU A 189 -13.31 26.59 -4.81
CA GLU A 189 -13.97 27.48 -5.77
C GLU A 189 -15.48 27.19 -5.84
N GLU A 190 -16.28 28.19 -6.22
CA GLU A 190 -17.75 28.06 -6.33
C GLU A 190 -18.19 26.85 -7.18
N LEU A 191 -17.46 26.58 -8.26
CA LEU A 191 -17.72 25.42 -9.12
C LEU A 191 -17.34 24.09 -8.46
N GLU A 192 -16.32 24.06 -7.60
CA GLU A 192 -15.91 22.87 -6.86
C GLU A 192 -16.94 22.52 -5.78
N GLU A 193 -17.48 23.53 -5.10
CA GLU A 193 -18.60 23.38 -4.15
C GLU A 193 -19.87 22.89 -4.86
N GLU A 194 -20.18 23.44 -6.04
CA GLU A 194 -21.30 22.99 -6.86
C GLU A 194 -21.14 21.52 -7.30
N ILE A 195 -19.95 21.14 -7.78
CA ILE A 195 -19.62 19.75 -8.16
C ILE A 195 -19.75 18.83 -6.94
N LEU A 196 -19.23 19.22 -5.77
CA LEU A 196 -19.37 18.44 -4.55
C LEU A 196 -20.84 18.22 -4.19
N GLY A 197 -21.63 19.30 -4.22
CA GLY A 197 -23.06 19.24 -3.95
C GLY A 197 -23.80 18.34 -4.96
N ILE A 198 -23.44 18.38 -6.24
CA ILE A 198 -23.96 17.47 -7.27
C ILE A 198 -23.66 16.02 -6.88
N VAL A 199 -22.41 15.69 -6.58
CA VAL A 199 -22.00 14.31 -6.28
C VAL A 199 -22.60 13.83 -4.95
N ALA A 200 -22.78 14.71 -3.96
CA ALA A 200 -23.38 14.40 -2.67
C ALA A 200 -24.87 14.02 -2.77
N ARG A 201 -25.60 14.54 -3.76
CA ARG A 201 -27.02 14.20 -3.99
C ARG A 201 -27.24 12.76 -4.45
N PHE A 202 -26.19 12.09 -4.91
CA PHE A 202 -26.24 10.70 -5.33
C PHE A 202 -26.00 9.79 -4.12
N ALA A 203 -26.94 8.86 -3.90
CA ALA A 203 -27.00 8.09 -2.66
C ALA A 203 -25.69 7.31 -2.39
N PRO A 204 -25.08 7.46 -1.21
CA PRO A 204 -23.76 6.89 -0.90
C PRO A 204 -23.73 5.35 -0.77
N PHE A 205 -24.88 4.68 -0.90
CA PHE A 205 -25.04 3.24 -0.63
C PHE A 205 -25.47 2.41 -1.84
N GLU A 206 -25.68 3.03 -3.01
CA GLU A 206 -26.04 2.32 -4.24
C GLU A 206 -24.96 2.56 -5.29
N GLU A 207 -24.12 1.55 -5.53
CA GLU A 207 -23.03 1.59 -6.53
C GLU A 207 -23.52 1.95 -7.95
N TRP A 208 -24.80 1.67 -8.24
CA TRP A 208 -25.45 1.87 -9.53
C TRP A 208 -25.91 3.30 -9.81
N ASN A 209 -25.77 4.24 -8.87
CA ASN A 209 -26.30 5.59 -8.99
C ASN A 209 -25.22 6.68 -8.81
N ARG A 210 -23.98 6.42 -9.25
CA ARG A 210 -22.89 7.41 -9.15
C ARG A 210 -22.85 8.29 -10.41
N PRO A 211 -22.67 9.62 -10.30
CA PRO A 211 -22.59 10.48 -11.46
C PRO A 211 -21.27 10.27 -12.20
N SER A 212 -21.36 10.18 -13.52
CA SER A 212 -20.20 10.24 -14.42
C SER A 212 -19.78 11.69 -14.70
N LEU A 213 -18.62 11.88 -15.31
CA LEU A 213 -18.21 13.19 -15.84
C LEU A 213 -19.33 13.85 -16.67
N SER A 214 -19.97 13.11 -17.59
CA SER A 214 -21.03 13.69 -18.43
C SER A 214 -22.23 14.15 -17.62
N SER A 215 -22.62 13.39 -16.59
CA SER A 215 -23.73 13.74 -15.69
C SER A 215 -23.44 15.00 -14.87
N VAL A 216 -22.18 15.18 -14.46
CA VAL A 216 -21.73 16.40 -13.75
C VAL A 216 -21.70 17.59 -14.70
N CYS A 217 -21.22 17.42 -15.94
CA CYS A 217 -21.21 18.47 -16.96
C CYS A 217 -22.64 18.94 -17.31
N ASP A 218 -23.58 18.00 -17.47
CA ASP A 218 -24.98 18.31 -17.79
C ASP A 218 -25.66 19.12 -16.68
N GLN A 219 -25.27 18.92 -15.41
CA GLN A 219 -25.84 19.63 -14.27
C GLN A 219 -25.19 20.98 -13.99
N THR A 220 -23.87 21.07 -14.11
CA THR A 220 -23.10 22.33 -13.98
C THR A 220 -23.28 23.26 -15.19
N HIS A 221 -23.69 22.71 -16.35
CA HIS A 221 -23.72 23.41 -17.64
C HIS A 221 -22.34 23.98 -18.05
N ASP A 222 -21.26 23.34 -17.61
CA ASP A 222 -19.89 23.80 -17.79
C ASP A 222 -19.10 22.93 -18.79
N ASP A 223 -17.95 23.44 -19.27
CA ASP A 223 -17.12 22.72 -20.26
C ASP A 223 -16.54 21.42 -19.68
N PRO A 224 -16.57 20.29 -20.42
CA PRO A 224 -16.08 19.00 -19.91
C PRO A 224 -14.62 19.00 -19.44
N ASN A 225 -13.72 19.76 -20.06
CA ASN A 225 -12.32 19.81 -19.63
C ASN A 225 -12.18 20.61 -18.34
N ARG A 226 -13.00 21.66 -18.17
CA ARG A 226 -13.03 22.47 -16.95
C ARG A 226 -13.62 21.67 -15.79
N VAL A 227 -14.71 20.95 -16.01
CA VAL A 227 -15.31 20.06 -15.01
C VAL A 227 -14.35 18.92 -14.64
N GLN A 228 -13.70 18.28 -15.61
CA GLN A 228 -12.70 17.24 -15.32
C GLN A 228 -11.52 17.79 -14.49
N HIS A 229 -11.02 18.99 -14.81
CA HIS A 229 -9.96 19.62 -14.03
C HIS A 229 -10.36 19.82 -12.55
N HIS A 230 -11.57 20.29 -12.28
CA HIS A 230 -12.06 20.47 -10.91
C HIS A 230 -12.38 19.13 -10.24
N LEU A 231 -12.86 18.11 -10.95
CA LEU A 231 -13.00 16.75 -10.42
C LEU A 231 -11.64 16.17 -10.01
N ASP A 232 -10.61 16.31 -10.86
CA ASP A 232 -9.25 15.86 -10.57
C ASP A 232 -8.67 16.58 -9.35
N ARG A 233 -8.93 17.89 -9.23
CA ARG A 233 -8.60 18.65 -8.02
C ARG A 233 -9.34 18.05 -6.82
N LEU A 234 -10.66 17.97 -6.82
CA LEU A 234 -11.43 17.45 -5.69
C LEU A 234 -11.05 16.02 -5.28
N VAL A 235 -10.64 15.17 -6.23
CA VAL A 235 -10.06 13.84 -5.95
C VAL A 235 -8.68 13.97 -5.31
N LYS A 236 -7.80 14.83 -5.84
CA LYS A 236 -6.47 15.14 -5.26
C LYS A 236 -6.58 15.66 -3.83
N GLY A 237 -7.60 16.46 -3.53
CA GLY A 237 -7.89 17.00 -2.19
C GLY A 237 -8.71 16.08 -1.28
N ASN A 238 -8.97 14.84 -1.70
CA ASN A 238 -9.72 13.85 -0.92
C ASN A 238 -11.17 14.26 -0.60
N PHE A 239 -11.81 15.12 -1.39
CA PHE A 239 -13.23 15.45 -1.26
C PHE A 239 -14.12 14.45 -2.02
N LEU A 240 -13.60 13.90 -3.13
CA LEU A 240 -14.25 12.91 -3.96
C LEU A 240 -13.36 11.66 -4.14
N SER A 241 -13.98 10.54 -4.43
CA SER A 241 -13.31 9.32 -4.91
C SER A 241 -13.75 9.03 -6.33
N GLU A 242 -12.80 8.73 -7.20
CA GLU A 242 -13.03 8.25 -8.55
C GLU A 242 -13.18 6.73 -8.60
N HIS A 243 -14.05 6.25 -9.48
CA HIS A 243 -14.30 4.83 -9.71
C HIS A 243 -14.23 4.55 -11.20
N TRP A 244 -13.22 3.78 -11.59
CA TRP A 244 -12.96 3.41 -12.97
C TRP A 244 -13.78 2.19 -13.37
N ASN A 245 -14.54 2.30 -14.46
CA ASN A 245 -15.26 1.19 -15.07
C ASN A 245 -14.72 0.95 -16.49
N THR A 246 -14.60 -0.31 -16.90
CA THR A 246 -14.14 -0.70 -18.24
C THR A 246 -15.22 -0.60 -19.32
N GLU A 247 -16.50 -0.59 -18.93
CA GLU A 247 -17.65 -0.56 -19.84
C GLU A 247 -18.49 0.71 -19.70
N GLU A 248 -18.32 1.46 -18.61
CA GLU A 248 -19.04 2.70 -18.32
C GLU A 248 -18.07 3.87 -18.07
N PRO A 249 -18.51 5.13 -18.22
CA PRO A 249 -17.67 6.29 -17.90
C PRO A 249 -17.25 6.32 -16.43
N THR A 250 -16.06 6.86 -16.14
CA THR A 250 -15.57 7.10 -14.77
C THR A 250 -16.64 7.81 -13.94
N SER A 251 -16.93 7.26 -12.76
CA SER A 251 -17.95 7.77 -11.84
C SER A 251 -17.33 8.24 -10.54
N TYR A 252 -18.02 9.14 -9.84
CA TYR A 252 -17.48 9.81 -8.66
C TYR A 252 -18.38 9.58 -7.44
N SER A 253 -17.78 9.49 -6.25
CA SER A 253 -18.51 9.41 -4.98
C SER A 253 -17.91 10.36 -3.95
N ILE A 254 -18.73 10.86 -3.03
CA ILE A 254 -18.24 11.72 -1.95
C ILE A 254 -17.47 10.92 -0.87
N THR A 255 -16.34 11.45 -0.42
CA THR A 255 -15.56 10.90 0.71
C THR A 255 -16.12 11.40 2.05
N PRO A 256 -15.67 10.86 3.20
CA PRO A 256 -15.96 11.44 4.51
C PRO A 256 -15.54 12.92 4.63
N SER A 257 -14.36 13.28 4.13
CA SER A 257 -13.86 14.66 4.18
C SER A 257 -14.68 15.61 3.30
N GLY A 258 -15.10 15.16 2.11
CA GLY A 258 -16.00 15.96 1.28
C GLY A 258 -17.37 16.19 1.92
N ARG A 259 -17.86 15.20 2.64
CA ARG A 259 -19.13 15.32 3.38
C ARG A 259 -19.01 16.26 4.57
N GLU A 260 -17.92 16.17 5.32
CA GLU A 260 -17.62 17.06 6.44
C GLU A 260 -17.56 18.52 5.97
N TYR A 261 -16.88 18.79 4.85
CA TYR A 261 -16.84 20.12 4.24
C TYR A 261 -18.23 20.68 3.91
N LEU A 262 -19.08 19.89 3.25
CA LEU A 262 -20.44 20.33 2.90
C LEU A 262 -21.30 20.60 4.15
N VAL A 263 -21.09 19.87 5.24
CA VAL A 263 -21.77 20.12 6.52
C VAL A 263 -21.26 21.41 7.16
N ASP A 264 -19.95 21.64 7.14
CA ASP A 264 -19.32 22.82 7.74
C ASP A 264 -19.66 24.12 7.00
N GLN A 265 -19.88 24.05 5.68
CA GLN A 265 -20.28 25.19 4.84
C GLN A 265 -21.82 25.35 4.68
N ASP A 266 -22.64 24.52 5.34
CA ASP A 266 -24.11 24.53 5.24
C ASP A 266 -24.63 24.33 3.78
N LEU A 267 -23.94 23.48 3.02
CA LEU A 267 -24.21 23.16 1.61
C LEU A 267 -24.91 21.79 1.41
N LEU A 268 -25.27 21.12 2.51
CA LEU A 268 -25.88 19.77 2.55
C LEU A 268 -27.36 19.80 2.98
#